data_AF-A0A7S3LBS8-F1
#
_entry.id   AF-A0A7S3LBS8-F1
#
_cell.length_a   1.000
_cell.length_b   1.000
_cell.length_c   1.000
_cell.angle_alpha   90.00
_cell.angle_beta   90.00
_cell.angle_gamma   90.00
#
_symmetry.space_group_name_H-M   'P 1'
#
loop_
_entity.id
_entity.type
_entity.pdbx_description
1 polymer ?
#
loop_
_entity_poly.entity_id
_entity_poly.type
_entity_poly.pdbx_seq_one_letter_code
_entity_poly.pdbx_strand_id
1 'polypeptide(L)'
;SADNPNLLFDMNGFEVRIQATKVVRKGLNGALDAAAASTTTYKDGVWNLQNETTKEMTAQAHLRVEEEAVRAFDNRIRQILMSSGATTFTKIANKWNTSLIGLMTYYREAVLNTQELLDLLVKNENKIQTRIKIGLNSKMPSRFPPVVFYCPKELGGLGMLSAGHVLIPQSDLRYSKQTDTGVTHFRAGLSHDEDQLIPTLFRYIQPWESEFIDSQRVWAEYALKRQEANAQNRRLTLEDLEDSLDR
;
A
#
# COMPACT_ATOMS: atom_id res chain seq x y z
N SER A 1 -16.03 -10.39 -22.43
CA SER A 1 -16.59 -10.79 -23.74
C SER A 1 -15.44 -11.03 -24.70
N ALA A 2 -15.66 -11.43 -25.95
CA ALA A 2 -14.57 -11.53 -26.94
C ALA A 2 -13.86 -10.18 -27.17
N ASP A 3 -14.59 -9.07 -27.03
CA ASP A 3 -14.09 -7.71 -27.28
C ASP A 3 -13.48 -7.06 -26.03
N ASN A 4 -13.94 -7.43 -24.83
CA ASN A 4 -13.44 -6.90 -23.56
C ASN A 4 -12.49 -7.90 -22.89
N PRO A 5 -11.16 -7.67 -22.92
CA PRO A 5 -10.16 -8.57 -22.35
C PRO A 5 -10.04 -8.45 -20.82
N ASN A 6 -10.59 -7.39 -20.24
CA ASN A 6 -10.50 -7.09 -18.82
C ASN A 6 -11.84 -7.33 -18.13
N LEU A 7 -11.77 -7.91 -16.93
CA LEU A 7 -12.87 -7.92 -15.97
C LEU A 7 -12.59 -6.85 -14.92
N LEU A 8 -13.52 -5.90 -14.79
CA LEU A 8 -13.44 -4.80 -13.84
C LEU A 8 -14.53 -4.98 -12.79
N PHE A 9 -14.16 -4.82 -11.52
CA PHE A 9 -15.10 -4.75 -10.42
C PHE A 9 -14.51 -3.98 -9.25
N ASP A 10 -15.38 -3.49 -8.40
CA ASP A 10 -15.11 -2.83 -7.14
C ASP A 10 -15.56 -3.73 -5.98
N MET A 11 -14.74 -3.81 -4.93
CA MET A 11 -15.10 -4.57 -3.73
C MET A 11 -14.38 -4.02 -2.51
N ASN A 12 -15.15 -3.71 -1.45
CA ASN A 12 -14.63 -3.27 -0.16
C ASN A 12 -13.60 -2.11 -0.26
N GLY A 13 -13.84 -1.13 -1.16
CA GLY A 13 -12.92 0.01 -1.35
C GLY A 13 -11.72 -0.27 -2.27
N PHE A 14 -11.62 -1.47 -2.85
CA PHE A 14 -10.64 -1.80 -3.87
C PHE A 14 -11.26 -1.76 -5.26
N GLU A 15 -10.57 -1.13 -6.21
CA GLU A 15 -10.83 -1.23 -7.63
C GLU A 15 -9.91 -2.30 -8.22
N VAL A 16 -10.48 -3.35 -8.81
CA VAL A 16 -9.75 -4.51 -9.30
C VAL A 16 -9.95 -4.67 -10.79
N ARG A 17 -8.83 -4.78 -11.51
CA ARG A 17 -8.80 -5.17 -12.93
C ARG A 17 -8.14 -6.52 -13.07
N ILE A 18 -8.92 -7.54 -13.46
CA ILE A 18 -8.40 -8.87 -13.79
C ILE A 18 -8.17 -8.95 -15.30
N GLN A 19 -6.97 -9.39 -15.67
CA GLN A 19 -6.58 -9.68 -17.04
C GLN A 19 -6.05 -11.12 -17.12
N ALA A 20 -6.60 -11.92 -18.04
CA ALA A 20 -6.10 -13.26 -18.28
C ALA A 20 -4.73 -13.23 -18.98
N THR A 21 -3.79 -14.07 -18.54
CA THR A 21 -2.43 -14.14 -19.10
C THR A 21 -2.42 -14.71 -20.53
N LYS A 22 -3.38 -15.61 -20.82
CA LYS A 22 -3.65 -16.15 -22.15
C LYS A 22 -4.91 -15.46 -22.69
N VAL A 23 -4.73 -14.34 -23.40
CA VAL A 23 -5.85 -13.68 -24.08
C VAL A 23 -6.08 -14.36 -25.43
N VAL A 24 -7.11 -15.19 -25.52
CA VAL A 24 -7.59 -15.73 -26.80
C VAL A 24 -8.37 -14.61 -27.49
N ARG A 25 -7.78 -14.00 -28.53
CA ARG A 25 -8.48 -12.99 -29.35
C ARG A 25 -9.01 -13.66 -30.62
N LYS A 26 -10.19 -13.22 -31.05
CA LYS A 26 -10.65 -13.49 -32.42
C LYS A 26 -9.87 -12.54 -33.34
N GLY A 27 -8.94 -13.07 -34.11
CA GLY A 27 -8.23 -12.28 -35.13
C GLY A 27 -9.21 -11.76 -36.18
N LEU A 28 -8.82 -10.71 -36.92
CA LEU A 28 -9.60 -10.15 -38.05
C LEU A 28 -9.98 -11.20 -39.11
N ASN A 29 -9.29 -12.35 -39.13
CA ASN A 29 -9.50 -13.45 -40.07
C ASN A 29 -10.36 -14.60 -39.52
N GLY A 30 -10.98 -14.45 -38.35
CA GLY A 30 -11.78 -15.51 -37.72
C GLY A 30 -10.97 -16.66 -37.10
N ALA A 31 -9.63 -16.62 -37.19
CA ALA A 31 -8.73 -17.51 -36.48
C ALA A 31 -8.62 -17.12 -34.99
N LEU A 32 -8.54 -18.13 -34.12
CA LEU A 32 -8.17 -17.97 -32.70
C LEU A 32 -6.67 -17.69 -32.64
N ASP A 33 -6.30 -16.44 -32.86
CA ASP A 33 -4.93 -16.01 -32.65
C ASP A 33 -4.70 -16.00 -31.14
N ALA A 34 -3.82 -16.88 -30.66
CA ALA A 34 -3.27 -16.79 -29.31
C ALA A 34 -2.46 -15.48 -29.26
N ALA A 35 -3.16 -14.37 -28.99
CA ALA A 35 -2.54 -13.07 -28.90
C ALA A 35 -1.47 -13.14 -27.82
N ALA A 36 -0.28 -12.63 -28.18
CA ALA A 36 0.95 -12.62 -27.41
C ALA A 36 0.73 -12.81 -25.91
N ALA A 37 1.31 -13.88 -25.34
CA ALA A 37 1.36 -14.10 -23.91
C ALA A 37 1.79 -12.78 -23.26
N SER A 38 0.89 -12.15 -22.50
CA SER A 38 1.27 -10.98 -21.72
C SER A 38 2.32 -11.48 -20.73
N THR A 39 3.57 -11.05 -20.91
CA THR A 39 4.67 -11.48 -20.05
C THR A 39 4.29 -11.20 -18.61
N THR A 40 4.35 -12.22 -17.75
CA THR A 40 4.04 -12.11 -16.33
C THR A 40 4.82 -10.94 -15.75
N THR A 41 4.11 -9.88 -15.38
CA THR A 41 4.72 -8.69 -14.81
C THR A 41 4.76 -8.88 -13.30
N TYR A 42 5.96 -9.01 -12.74
CA TYR A 42 6.18 -8.98 -11.29
C TYR A 42 6.37 -7.52 -10.87
N LYS A 43 5.27 -6.88 -10.50
CA LYS A 43 5.25 -5.49 -10.02
C LYS A 43 4.44 -5.43 -8.73
N ASP A 44 4.90 -4.63 -7.78
CA ASP A 44 4.16 -4.37 -6.54
C ASP A 44 2.73 -3.87 -6.86
N GLY A 45 1.74 -4.42 -6.15
CA GLY A 45 0.33 -4.10 -6.38
C GLY A 45 -0.36 -4.89 -7.50
N VAL A 46 0.29 -5.90 -8.07
CA VAL A 46 -0.31 -6.85 -9.02
C VAL A 46 -0.28 -8.25 -8.43
N TRP A 47 -1.45 -8.86 -8.24
CA TRP A 47 -1.57 -10.23 -7.77
C TRP A 47 -1.52 -11.23 -8.91
N ASN A 48 -0.80 -12.32 -8.70
CA ASN A 48 -0.61 -13.39 -9.66
C ASN A 48 -1.55 -14.56 -9.33
N LEU A 49 -2.65 -14.67 -10.07
CA LEU A 49 -3.70 -15.65 -9.77
C LEU A 49 -3.32 -17.04 -10.35
N GLN A 50 -3.10 -17.99 -9.45
CA GLN A 50 -2.78 -19.37 -9.76
C GLN A 50 -4.04 -20.23 -9.80
N ASN A 51 -4.15 -21.08 -10.82
CA ASN A 51 -5.19 -22.09 -10.90
C ASN A 51 -4.89 -23.23 -9.90
N GLU A 52 -5.88 -23.62 -9.11
CA GLU A 52 -5.69 -24.58 -8.02
C GLU A 52 -5.29 -25.99 -8.50
N THR A 53 -5.86 -26.45 -9.61
CA THR A 53 -5.63 -27.82 -10.13
C THR A 53 -4.33 -27.92 -10.91
N THR A 54 -4.10 -27.00 -11.85
CA THR A 54 -2.95 -27.05 -12.76
C THR A 54 -1.70 -26.41 -12.16
N LYS A 55 -1.85 -25.60 -11.11
CA LYS A 55 -0.78 -24.77 -10.53
C LYS A 55 -0.15 -23.78 -11.51
N GLU A 56 -0.77 -23.57 -12.68
CA GLU A 56 -0.36 -22.54 -13.63
C GLU A 56 -0.90 -21.18 -13.23
N MET A 57 -0.13 -20.13 -13.49
CA MET A 57 -0.62 -18.75 -13.41
C MET A 57 -1.50 -18.45 -14.63
N THR A 58 -2.76 -18.09 -14.38
CA THR A 58 -3.77 -17.95 -15.44
C THR A 58 -4.25 -16.52 -15.65
N ALA A 59 -4.15 -15.68 -14.62
CA ALA A 59 -4.55 -14.28 -14.68
C ALA A 59 -3.71 -13.41 -13.73
N GLN A 60 -3.73 -12.11 -13.98
CA GLN A 60 -3.19 -11.10 -13.09
C GLN A 60 -4.30 -10.14 -12.65
N ALA A 61 -4.32 -9.79 -11.37
CA ALA A 61 -5.23 -8.80 -10.81
C ALA A 61 -4.45 -7.53 -10.44
N HIS A 62 -4.79 -6.42 -11.10
CA HIS A 62 -4.23 -5.11 -10.79
C HIS A 62 -5.14 -4.42 -9.78
N LEU A 63 -4.56 -4.00 -8.66
CA LEU A 63 -5.29 -3.38 -7.56
C LEU A 63 -5.07 -1.87 -7.54
N ARG A 64 -6.15 -1.12 -7.29
CA ARG A 64 -6.14 0.31 -6.94
C ARG A 64 -7.08 0.56 -5.78
N VAL A 65 -6.91 1.71 -5.12
CA VAL A 65 -7.82 2.18 -4.09
C VAL A 65 -8.95 2.98 -4.75
N GLU A 66 -10.18 2.71 -4.36
CA GLU A 66 -11.36 3.38 -4.89
C GLU A 66 -11.37 4.88 -4.58
N GLU A 67 -11.88 5.69 -5.50
CA GLU A 67 -11.95 7.15 -5.32
C GLU A 67 -12.75 7.57 -4.07
N GLU A 68 -13.82 6.85 -3.72
CA GLU A 68 -14.61 7.14 -2.52
C GLU A 68 -13.77 6.97 -1.25
N ALA A 69 -12.99 5.89 -1.15
CA ALA A 69 -12.08 5.65 -0.04
C ALA A 69 -10.97 6.70 0.06
N VAL A 70 -10.41 7.13 -1.08
CA VAL A 70 -9.42 8.22 -1.15
C VAL A 70 -10.02 9.52 -0.60
N ARG A 71 -11.24 9.87 -1.01
CA ARG A 71 -11.96 11.06 -0.51
C ARG A 71 -12.31 10.95 0.97
N ALA A 72 -12.72 9.77 1.44
CA ALA A 72 -13.01 9.53 2.85
C ALA A 72 -11.77 9.78 3.73
N PHE A 73 -10.59 9.35 3.27
CA PHE A 73 -9.33 9.65 3.94
C PHE A 73 -9.02 11.16 3.98
N ASP A 74 -9.15 11.90 2.88
CA ASP A 74 -8.95 13.38 2.90
C ASP A 74 -9.92 14.05 3.88
N ASN A 75 -11.18 13.64 3.87
CA ASN A 75 -12.19 14.17 4.78
C ASN A 75 -11.85 13.88 6.25
N ARG A 76 -11.32 12.70 6.54
CA ARG A 76 -10.83 12.37 7.89
C ARG A 76 -9.70 13.28 8.32
N ILE A 77 -8.72 13.56 7.45
CA ILE A 77 -7.63 14.50 7.76
C ILE A 77 -8.16 15.93 7.95
N ARG A 78 -9.11 16.38 7.12
CA ARG A 78 -9.77 17.69 7.31
C ARG A 78 -10.47 17.78 8.67
N GLN A 79 -11.16 16.72 9.09
CA GLN A 79 -11.79 16.65 10.41
C GLN A 79 -10.77 16.76 11.55
N ILE A 80 -9.62 16.10 11.42
CA ILE A 80 -8.51 16.23 12.37
C ILE A 80 -8.09 17.70 12.45
N LEU A 81 -7.83 18.36 11.32
CA LEU A 81 -7.39 19.75 11.28
C LEU A 81 -8.42 20.73 11.87
N MET A 82 -9.70 20.57 11.55
CA MET A 82 -10.79 21.41 12.08
C MET A 82 -10.98 21.25 13.59
N SER A 83 -10.79 20.04 14.12
CA SER A 83 -10.94 19.75 15.56
C SER A 83 -9.68 20.00 16.39
N SER A 84 -8.59 20.49 15.78
CA SER A 84 -7.28 20.66 16.43
C SER A 84 -7.03 22.08 16.94
N GLY A 85 -8.08 22.83 17.30
CA GLY A 85 -8.04 24.24 17.70
C GLY A 85 -7.03 24.55 18.82
N ALA A 86 -7.15 23.84 19.95
CA ALA A 86 -6.31 23.99 21.14
C ALA A 86 -5.80 22.63 21.66
N THR A 87 -5.67 21.64 20.78
CA THR A 87 -5.15 20.31 21.15
C THR A 87 -3.63 20.29 21.14
N THR A 88 -3.01 19.48 22.00
CA THR A 88 -1.55 19.28 22.03
C THR A 88 -1.03 18.73 20.69
N PHE A 89 0.21 19.08 20.32
CA PHE A 89 0.82 18.63 19.05
C PHE A 89 0.93 17.11 18.96
N THR A 90 1.28 16.45 20.07
CA THR A 90 1.31 14.99 20.15
C THR A 90 -0.07 14.37 19.85
N LYS A 91 -1.17 15.01 20.27
CA LYS A 91 -2.53 14.52 19.96
C LYS A 91 -2.87 14.67 18.48
N ILE A 92 -2.38 15.72 17.82
CA ILE A 92 -2.53 15.90 16.37
C ILE A 92 -1.74 14.81 15.62
N ALA A 93 -0.47 14.60 16.00
CA ALA A 93 0.38 13.55 15.42
C ALA A 93 -0.20 12.14 15.63
N ASN A 94 -0.75 11.85 16.82
CA ASN A 94 -1.41 10.55 17.08
C ASN A 94 -2.64 10.32 16.19
N LYS A 95 -3.49 11.33 16.02
CA LYS A 95 -4.67 11.21 15.13
C LYS A 95 -4.26 10.98 13.66
N TRP A 96 -3.18 11.65 13.23
CA TRP A 96 -2.58 11.39 11.91
C TRP A 96 -2.09 9.95 11.82
N ASN A 97 -1.27 9.49 12.76
CA ASN A 97 -0.72 8.13 12.78
C ASN A 97 -1.82 7.07 12.73
N THR A 98 -2.86 7.19 13.56
CA THR A 98 -3.98 6.23 13.55
C THR A 98 -4.69 6.21 12.20
N SER A 99 -4.91 7.37 11.58
CA SER A 99 -5.58 7.45 10.28
C SER A 99 -4.69 6.90 9.15
N LEU A 100 -3.39 7.20 9.20
CA LEU A 100 -2.42 6.72 8.22
C LEU A 100 -2.22 5.20 8.33
N ILE A 101 -2.03 4.67 9.54
CA ILE A 101 -1.94 3.22 9.77
C ILE A 101 -3.20 2.54 9.25
N GLY A 102 -4.39 3.02 9.62
CA GLY A 102 -5.66 2.41 9.18
C GLY A 102 -5.81 2.36 7.65
N LEU A 103 -5.34 3.38 6.92
CA LEU A 103 -5.30 3.37 5.46
C LEU A 103 -4.25 2.37 4.94
N MET A 104 -3.02 2.46 5.44
CA MET A 104 -1.88 1.72 4.91
C MET A 104 -1.94 0.21 5.20
N THR A 105 -2.41 -0.20 6.39
CA THR A 105 -2.54 -1.63 6.73
C THR A 105 -3.74 -2.29 6.07
N TYR A 106 -4.75 -1.50 5.69
CA TYR A 106 -5.91 -2.00 4.96
C TYR A 106 -5.61 -2.15 3.46
N TYR A 107 -5.15 -1.08 2.80
CA TYR A 107 -4.95 -1.09 1.34
C TYR A 107 -3.58 -1.60 0.90
N ARG A 108 -2.57 -1.56 1.78
CA ARG A 108 -1.22 -2.11 1.58
C ARG A 108 -0.64 -1.79 0.19
N GLU A 109 -0.42 -2.79 -0.66
CA GLU A 109 0.15 -2.64 -1.99
C GLU A 109 -0.71 -1.84 -2.99
N ALA A 110 -2.04 -1.76 -2.80
CA ALA A 110 -2.93 -1.01 -3.70
C ALA A 110 -2.66 0.51 -3.67
N VAL A 111 -2.06 1.00 -2.58
CA VAL A 111 -1.68 2.42 -2.44
C VAL A 111 -0.64 2.82 -3.49
N LEU A 112 0.30 1.93 -3.83
CA LEU A 112 1.37 2.24 -4.78
C LEU A 112 0.87 2.45 -6.22
N ASN A 113 -0.16 1.70 -6.61
CA ASN A 113 -0.76 1.82 -7.93
C ASN A 113 -1.68 3.03 -8.05
N THR A 114 -2.00 3.68 -6.93
CA THR A 114 -2.93 4.81 -6.89
C THR A 114 -2.14 6.10 -6.73
N GLN A 115 -1.67 6.67 -7.84
CA GLN A 115 -0.84 7.89 -7.84
C GLN A 115 -1.54 9.08 -7.18
N GLU A 116 -2.86 9.20 -7.38
CA GLU A 116 -3.67 10.26 -6.80
C GLU A 116 -3.69 10.19 -5.26
N LEU A 117 -3.62 8.97 -4.70
CA LEU A 117 -3.53 8.74 -3.27
C LEU A 117 -2.13 9.08 -2.73
N LEU A 118 -1.06 8.77 -3.46
CA LEU A 118 0.30 9.16 -3.09
C LEU A 118 0.45 10.68 -3.01
N ASP A 119 -0.09 11.39 -3.99
CA ASP A 119 -0.11 12.86 -4.01
C ASP A 119 -0.91 13.45 -2.84
N LEU A 120 -2.03 12.80 -2.52
CA LEU A 120 -2.88 13.19 -1.40
C LEU A 120 -2.20 12.95 -0.05
N LEU A 121 -1.46 11.85 0.10
CA LEU A 121 -0.68 11.53 1.30
C LEU A 121 0.38 12.60 1.57
N VAL A 122 1.19 12.94 0.55
CA VAL A 122 2.18 14.02 0.63
C VAL A 122 1.53 15.34 1.05
N LYS A 123 0.42 15.70 0.40
CA LYS A 123 -0.32 16.94 0.70
C LYS A 123 -0.86 16.95 2.12
N ASN A 124 -1.45 15.85 2.58
CA ASN A 124 -2.07 15.77 3.90
C ASN A 124 -1.05 15.71 5.03
N GLU A 125 0.08 15.04 4.83
CA GLU A 125 1.22 15.06 5.76
C GLU A 125 1.74 16.49 5.94
N ASN A 126 1.93 17.22 4.83
CA ASN A 126 2.36 18.61 4.88
C ASN A 126 1.32 19.53 5.57
N LYS A 127 0.01 19.29 5.39
CA LYS A 127 -1.04 20.04 6.12
C LYS A 127 -0.94 19.80 7.63
N ILE A 128 -0.71 18.56 8.06
CA ILE A 128 -0.56 18.22 9.49
C ILE A 128 0.69 18.89 10.07
N GLN A 129 1.84 18.79 9.40
CA GLN A 129 3.05 19.51 9.81
C GLN A 129 2.80 21.02 9.88
N THR A 130 2.15 21.60 8.86
CA THR A 130 1.85 23.04 8.81
C THR A 130 0.92 23.46 9.96
N ARG A 131 -0.03 22.62 10.38
CA ARG A 131 -0.89 22.89 11.54
C ARG A 131 -0.07 23.00 12.83
N ILE A 132 0.89 22.10 13.03
CA ILE A 132 1.81 22.12 14.18
C ILE A 132 2.68 23.38 14.14
N LYS A 133 3.26 23.70 12.96
CA LYS A 133 4.05 24.92 12.71
C LYS A 133 3.26 26.20 13.10
N ILE A 134 2.01 26.32 12.65
CA ILE A 134 1.12 27.45 13.00
C ILE A 134 0.88 27.54 14.51
N GLY A 135 0.78 26.41 15.22
CA GLY A 135 0.65 26.40 16.67
C GLY A 135 1.85 27.02 17.41
N LEU A 136 3.02 27.07 16.78
CA LEU A 136 4.24 27.70 17.29
C LEU A 136 4.50 29.09 16.68
N ASN A 137 3.50 29.66 16.00
CA ASN A 137 3.56 30.96 15.35
C ASN A 137 4.75 31.14 14.38
N SER A 138 5.11 30.06 13.67
CA SER A 138 6.17 30.09 12.65
C SER A 138 5.88 29.08 11.56
N LYS A 139 6.22 29.38 10.30
CA LYS A 139 6.17 28.41 9.19
C LYS A 139 7.53 28.18 8.54
N MET A 140 8.59 28.79 9.07
CA MET A 140 9.92 28.80 8.46
C MET A 140 10.55 27.39 8.48
N PRO A 141 10.88 26.80 7.31
CA PRO A 141 11.38 25.42 7.24
C PRO A 141 12.60 25.13 8.11
N SER A 142 13.56 26.06 8.20
CA SER A 142 14.78 25.93 9.00
C SER A 142 14.54 25.77 10.50
N ARG A 143 13.39 26.20 11.02
CA ARG A 143 13.01 26.01 12.43
C ARG A 143 12.35 24.67 12.71
N PHE A 144 12.00 23.93 11.65
CA PHE A 144 11.25 22.69 11.72
C PHE A 144 11.93 21.61 10.89
N PRO A 145 13.17 21.22 11.23
CA PRO A 145 13.81 20.09 10.60
C PRO A 145 12.96 18.82 10.80
N PRO A 146 13.06 17.81 9.92
CA PRO A 146 12.24 16.60 9.99
C PRO A 146 12.28 15.90 11.35
N VAL A 147 13.43 15.94 12.04
CA VAL A 147 13.64 15.35 13.37
C VAL A 147 12.58 15.79 14.39
N VAL A 148 12.08 17.04 14.34
CA VAL A 148 11.04 17.52 15.27
C VAL A 148 9.74 16.73 15.12
N PHE A 149 9.41 16.29 13.90
CA PHE A 149 8.19 15.55 13.63
C PHE A 149 8.38 14.04 13.82
N TYR A 150 9.48 13.48 13.30
CA TYR A 150 9.65 12.03 13.18
C TYR A 150 10.40 11.38 14.35
N CYS A 151 11.08 12.15 15.19
CA CYS A 151 11.75 11.58 16.37
C CYS A 151 10.72 10.87 17.28
N PRO A 152 11.01 9.66 17.80
CA PRO A 152 10.14 8.94 18.72
C PRO A 152 9.77 9.78 19.95
N LYS A 153 8.63 9.47 20.56
CA LYS A 153 8.10 10.24 21.71
C LYS A 153 8.98 10.06 22.95
N GLU A 154 9.59 8.90 23.06
CA GLU A 154 10.52 8.49 24.09
C GLU A 154 11.78 9.36 24.09
N LEU A 155 12.10 9.97 22.94
CA LEU A 155 13.23 10.88 22.74
C LEU A 155 12.78 12.35 22.63
N GLY A 156 11.54 12.66 23.02
CA GLY A 156 11.00 14.02 23.05
C GLY A 156 10.44 14.55 21.72
N GLY A 157 10.39 13.72 20.68
CA GLY A 157 9.75 14.07 19.41
C GLY A 157 8.23 13.84 19.39
N LEU A 158 7.60 14.11 18.24
CA LEU A 158 6.16 13.88 18.06
C LEU A 158 5.82 12.43 17.70
N GLY A 159 6.80 11.64 17.25
CA GLY A 159 6.62 10.27 16.77
C GLY A 159 5.65 10.19 15.60
N MET A 160 5.65 11.18 14.70
CA MET A 160 4.80 11.18 13.52
C MET A 160 5.28 10.11 12.54
N LEU A 161 4.37 9.38 11.89
CA LEU A 161 4.70 8.42 10.85
C LEU A 161 4.72 9.11 9.48
N SER A 162 5.72 8.79 8.66
CA SER A 162 5.91 9.33 7.31
C SER A 162 5.31 8.40 6.25
N ALA A 163 4.61 9.00 5.29
CA ALA A 163 4.26 8.38 4.02
C ALA A 163 4.58 9.28 2.80
N GLY A 164 4.91 10.56 3.03
CA GLY A 164 5.17 11.56 2.00
C GLY A 164 6.64 11.70 1.57
N HIS A 165 7.58 11.10 2.30
CA HIS A 165 9.00 11.05 1.91
C HIS A 165 9.25 9.93 0.89
N VAL A 166 8.51 9.98 -0.22
CA VAL A 166 8.55 8.99 -1.30
C VAL A 166 8.79 9.69 -2.64
N LEU A 167 9.43 8.96 -3.55
CA LEU A 167 9.52 9.34 -4.95
C LEU A 167 8.24 8.90 -5.66
N ILE A 168 7.44 9.87 -6.07
CA ILE A 168 6.18 9.62 -6.77
C ILE A 168 6.51 9.33 -8.25
N PRO A 169 6.13 8.16 -8.78
CA PRO A 169 6.33 7.86 -10.19
C PRO A 169 5.49 8.79 -11.07
N GLN A 170 6.11 9.31 -12.13
CA GLN A 170 5.48 10.15 -13.13
C GLN A 170 5.74 9.59 -14.54
N SER A 171 4.72 9.73 -15.37
CA SER A 171 4.74 9.39 -16.78
C SER A 171 4.17 10.55 -17.61
N ASP A 172 4.35 10.49 -18.93
CA ASP A 172 3.81 11.51 -19.83
C ASP A 172 2.27 11.55 -19.71
N LEU A 173 1.76 12.66 -19.15
CA LEU A 173 0.32 12.89 -18.94
C LEU A 173 -0.49 12.87 -20.25
N ARG A 174 0.16 13.04 -21.40
CA ARG A 174 -0.50 13.01 -22.71
C ARG A 174 -0.94 11.60 -23.10
N TYR A 175 -0.11 10.60 -22.80
CA TYR A 175 -0.35 9.20 -23.21
C TYR A 175 -0.75 8.28 -22.04
N SER A 176 -0.54 8.70 -20.78
CA SER A 176 -0.89 7.92 -19.59
C SER A 176 -2.39 7.58 -19.46
N LYS A 177 -3.27 8.36 -20.12
CA LYS A 177 -4.71 8.07 -20.18
C LYS A 177 -5.09 6.96 -21.16
N GLN A 178 -4.24 6.69 -22.15
CA GLN A 178 -4.54 5.73 -23.23
C GLN A 178 -3.90 4.38 -22.96
N THR A 179 -2.67 4.36 -22.46
CA THR A 179 -1.93 3.12 -22.15
C THR A 179 -1.04 3.33 -20.93
N ASP A 180 -0.71 2.24 -20.22
CA ASP A 180 0.33 2.28 -19.19
C ASP A 180 1.69 2.40 -19.88
N THR A 181 2.23 3.62 -19.93
CA THR A 181 3.52 3.93 -20.56
C THR A 181 4.71 3.59 -19.67
N GLY A 182 4.47 3.04 -18.46
CA GLY A 182 5.50 2.84 -17.46
C GLY A 182 5.96 4.14 -16.80
N VAL A 183 6.88 4.02 -15.84
CA VAL A 183 7.46 5.16 -15.10
C VAL A 183 8.61 5.75 -15.90
N THR A 184 8.55 7.05 -16.20
CA THR A 184 9.59 7.74 -16.98
C THR A 184 10.46 8.64 -16.11
N HIS A 185 9.87 9.27 -15.10
CA HIS A 185 10.53 10.22 -14.20
C HIS A 185 9.98 10.05 -12.79
N PHE A 186 10.71 10.53 -11.79
CA PHE A 186 10.27 10.56 -10.40
C PHE A 186 10.14 11.99 -9.90
N ARG A 187 9.06 12.29 -9.20
CA ARG A 187 8.86 13.56 -8.48
C ARG A 187 9.06 13.33 -6.99
N ALA A 188 9.91 14.12 -6.36
CA ALA A 188 10.03 14.09 -4.90
C ALA A 188 8.71 14.52 -4.23
N GLY A 189 8.24 13.76 -3.23
CA GLY A 189 7.07 14.10 -2.43
C GLY A 189 7.33 15.28 -1.49
N LEU A 190 8.01 15.02 -0.36
CA LEU A 190 8.44 16.04 0.59
C LEU A 190 9.96 16.32 0.49
N SER A 191 10.32 17.59 0.63
CA SER A 191 11.72 18.04 0.66
C SER A 191 12.37 17.78 2.03
N HIS A 192 13.62 17.34 2.01
CA HIS A 192 14.48 17.17 3.18
C HIS A 192 15.93 17.54 2.78
N ASP A 193 16.81 17.64 3.77
CA ASP A 193 18.23 17.92 3.53
C ASP A 193 18.87 16.77 2.72
N GLU A 194 19.90 17.08 1.94
CA GLU A 194 20.60 16.09 1.11
C GLU A 194 21.10 14.92 1.99
N ASP A 195 20.96 13.69 1.47
CA ASP A 195 21.32 12.41 2.11
C ASP A 195 20.48 11.96 3.34
N GLN A 196 19.39 12.65 3.69
CA GLN A 196 18.54 12.25 4.83
C GLN A 196 17.33 11.38 4.41
N LEU A 197 17.50 10.06 4.34
CA LEU A 197 16.39 9.16 4.06
C LEU A 197 15.45 8.99 5.26
N ILE A 198 14.21 9.48 5.16
CA ILE A 198 13.17 9.27 6.16
C ILE A 198 12.38 8.00 5.79
N PRO A 199 12.38 6.97 6.65
CA PRO A 199 11.66 5.74 6.36
C PRO A 199 10.16 5.98 6.23
N THR A 200 9.53 5.33 5.24
CA THR A 200 8.08 5.41 5.02
C THR A 200 7.38 4.15 5.50
N LEU A 201 6.16 4.31 6.00
CA LEU A 201 5.40 3.21 6.60
C LEU A 201 5.18 2.03 5.65
N PHE A 202 5.06 2.29 4.33
CA PHE A 202 4.86 1.27 3.32
C PHE A 202 5.94 0.17 3.35
N ARG A 203 7.20 0.53 3.63
CA ARG A 203 8.32 -0.43 3.66
C ARG A 203 8.27 -1.42 4.84
N TYR A 204 7.48 -1.10 5.86
CA TYR A 204 7.35 -1.90 7.08
C TYR A 204 6.02 -2.67 7.14
N ILE A 205 5.23 -2.66 6.07
CA ILE A 205 3.98 -3.40 5.97
C ILE A 205 4.16 -4.48 4.90
N GLN A 206 3.98 -5.74 5.27
CA GLN A 206 4.03 -6.86 4.33
C GLN A 206 2.82 -6.78 3.38
N PRO A 207 2.97 -7.01 2.06
CA PRO A 207 1.83 -7.03 1.13
C PRO A 207 0.82 -8.15 1.45
N TRP A 208 -0.44 -7.98 1.07
CA TRP A 208 -1.49 -8.99 1.26
C TRP A 208 -1.18 -10.29 0.53
N GLU A 209 -0.71 -10.23 -0.72
CA GLU A 209 -0.36 -11.44 -1.48
C GLU A 209 0.67 -12.30 -0.73
N SER A 210 1.73 -11.68 -0.23
CA SER A 210 2.76 -12.37 0.54
C SER A 210 2.21 -12.94 1.85
N GLU A 211 1.33 -12.21 2.54
CA GLU A 211 0.69 -12.69 3.77
C GLU A 211 -0.29 -13.85 3.53
N PHE A 212 -1.05 -13.84 2.44
CA PHE A 212 -1.93 -14.97 2.12
C PHE A 212 -1.14 -16.25 1.81
N ILE A 213 -0.03 -16.13 1.07
CA ILE A 213 0.85 -17.25 0.78
C ILE A 213 1.50 -17.78 2.08
N ASP A 214 2.01 -16.88 2.91
CA ASP A 214 2.67 -17.25 4.16
C ASP A 214 1.67 -17.89 5.15
N SER A 215 0.45 -17.34 5.23
CA SER A 215 -0.62 -17.87 6.07
C SER A 215 -0.99 -19.32 5.69
N GLN A 216 -1.12 -19.63 4.40
CA GLN A 216 -1.38 -21.02 3.96
C GLN A 216 -0.28 -21.98 4.41
N ARG A 217 0.98 -21.56 4.29
CA ARG A 217 2.15 -22.35 4.72
C ARG A 217 2.14 -22.55 6.24
N VAL A 218 2.02 -21.48 7.01
CA VAL A 218 2.09 -21.49 8.47
C VAL A 218 0.95 -22.29 9.08
N TRP A 219 -0.28 -22.15 8.56
CA TRP A 219 -1.40 -22.95 9.05
C TRP A 219 -1.28 -24.44 8.71
N ALA A 220 -0.70 -24.78 7.55
CA ALA A 220 -0.40 -26.18 7.21
C ALA A 220 0.67 -26.77 8.14
N GLU A 221 1.76 -26.04 8.39
CA GLU A 221 2.82 -26.42 9.34
C GLU A 221 2.27 -26.57 10.76
N TYR A 222 1.44 -25.62 11.21
CA TYR A 222 0.78 -25.68 12.52
C TYR A 222 -0.11 -26.92 12.66
N ALA A 223 -0.90 -27.25 11.63
CA ALA A 223 -1.76 -28.44 11.64
C ALA A 223 -0.94 -29.73 11.80
N LEU A 224 0.19 -29.84 11.10
CA LEU A 224 1.11 -30.97 11.23
C LEU A 224 1.75 -31.04 12.62
N LYS A 225 2.33 -29.93 13.11
CA LYS A 225 2.91 -29.85 14.47
C LYS A 225 1.91 -30.24 15.55
N ARG A 226 0.65 -29.80 15.41
CA ARG A 226 -0.43 -30.16 16.34
C ARG A 226 -0.77 -31.65 16.28
N GLN A 227 -0.80 -32.24 15.09
CA GLN A 227 -1.05 -33.68 14.91
C GLN A 227 0.07 -34.53 15.53
N GLU A 228 1.33 -34.14 15.32
CA GLU A 228 2.50 -34.80 15.89
C GLU A 228 2.52 -34.69 17.42
N ALA A 229 2.26 -33.51 17.98
CA ALA A 229 2.17 -33.31 19.42
C ALA A 229 1.09 -34.20 20.05
N ASN A 230 -0.10 -34.27 19.42
CA ASN A 230 -1.18 -35.15 19.88
C ASN A 230 -0.79 -36.64 19.79
N ALA A 231 -0.11 -37.07 18.72
CA ALA A 231 0.36 -38.44 18.57
C ALA A 231 1.39 -38.83 19.64
N GLN A 232 2.20 -37.86 20.08
CA GLN A 232 3.16 -38.01 21.18
C GLN A 232 2.54 -37.81 22.57
N ASN A 233 1.23 -37.55 22.67
CA ASN A 233 0.55 -37.12 23.90
C ASN A 233 1.26 -35.93 24.59
N ARG A 234 1.90 -35.07 23.81
CA ARG A 234 2.56 -33.84 24.26
C ARG A 234 1.67 -32.63 23.99
N ARG A 235 1.72 -31.63 24.87
CA ARG A 235 1.11 -30.32 24.62
C ARG A 235 2.08 -29.45 23.82
N LEU A 236 1.59 -28.85 22.73
CA LEU A 236 2.32 -27.85 21.94
C LEU A 236 2.65 -26.62 22.81
N THR A 237 3.89 -26.18 22.82
CA THR A 237 4.37 -25.01 23.57
C THR A 237 4.56 -23.80 22.66
N LEU A 238 4.85 -22.64 23.26
CA LEU A 238 5.18 -21.43 22.51
C LEU A 238 6.49 -21.57 21.74
N GLU A 239 7.48 -22.26 22.33
CA GLU A 239 8.79 -22.52 21.71
C GLU A 239 8.65 -23.30 20.40
N ASP A 240 7.68 -24.22 20.32
CA ASP A 240 7.40 -24.98 19.08
C ASP A 240 6.86 -24.09 17.94
N LEU A 241 6.41 -22.88 18.25
CA LEU A 241 5.73 -21.94 17.36
C LEU A 241 6.48 -20.60 17.21
N GLU A 242 7.65 -20.45 17.82
CA GLU A 242 8.39 -19.19 17.85
C GLU A 242 8.73 -18.69 16.43
N ASP A 243 9.07 -19.61 15.53
CA ASP A 243 9.38 -19.32 14.12
C ASP A 243 8.19 -18.76 13.32
N SER A 244 6.96 -18.93 13.81
CA SER A 244 5.73 -18.53 13.13
C SER A 244 4.81 -17.69 14.03
N LEU A 245 5.36 -17.02 15.04
CA LEU A 245 4.57 -16.35 16.07
C LEU A 245 3.80 -15.14 15.54
N ASP A 246 4.39 -14.41 14.61
CA ASP A 246 3.88 -13.16 14.02
C ASP A 246 3.38 -13.36 12.57
N ARG A 247 3.09 -14.60 12.18
CA ARG A 247 2.67 -15.01 10.83
C ARG A 247 1.24 -15.55 10.79
#